data_AF-A0A7Y9DXT1-F1
#
_entry.id   AF-A0A7Y9DXT1-F1
#
_cell.length_a   1.000
_cell.length_b   1.000
_cell.length_c   1.000
_cell.angle_alpha   90.00
_cell.angle_beta   90.00
_cell.angle_gamma   90.00
#
_symmetry.space_group_name_H-M   'P 1'
#
loop_
_entity.id
_entity.type
_entity.pdbx_description
1 polymer ?
#
loop_
_entity_poly.entity_id
_entity_poly.type
_entity_poly.pdbx_seq_one_letter_code
_entity_poly.pdbx_strand_id
1 'polypeptide(L)' 'MTEAAPSVRAYSQRMWASYASSLAEAVALDAGLGADDPRALALAHVVISALALDPAAIDAVFDLLRHGWSP' A
#
# COMPACT_ATOMS: atom_id res chain seq x y z
N MET A 1 6.31 -15.19 -19.99
CA MET A 1 7.00 -14.38 -18.98
C MET A 1 7.39 -13.06 -19.62
N THR A 2 6.50 -12.09 -19.62
CA THR A 2 6.79 -10.75 -20.12
C THR A 2 7.43 -9.98 -18.97
N GLU A 3 8.75 -9.99 -18.88
CA GLU A 3 9.48 -9.00 -18.07
C GLU A 3 9.13 -7.63 -18.65
N ALA A 4 8.25 -6.91 -17.96
CA ALA A 4 7.92 -5.54 -18.34
C ALA A 4 9.23 -4.74 -18.37
N ALA A 5 9.51 -4.11 -19.52
CA ALA A 5 10.72 -3.33 -19.74
C ALA A 5 10.95 -2.38 -18.56
N PRO A 6 12.20 -2.22 -18.07
CA PRO A 6 12.50 -1.46 -16.85
C PRO A 6 11.96 -0.02 -16.84
N SER A 7 11.70 0.57 -18.01
CA SER A 7 11.04 1.86 -18.18
C SER A 7 9.59 1.90 -17.70
N VAL A 8 8.81 0.83 -17.86
CA VAL A 8 7.41 0.74 -17.42
C VAL A 8 7.35 0.56 -15.90
N ARG A 9 8.29 -0.17 -15.30
CA ARG A 9 8.40 -0.33 -13.85
C ARG A 9 8.77 0.99 -13.17
N ALA A 10 9.74 1.74 -13.69
CA ALA A 10 10.11 3.05 -13.14
C ALA A 10 8.99 4.10 -13.31
N TYR A 11 8.25 4.03 -14.42
CA TYR A 11 7.10 4.91 -14.66
C TYR A 11 5.93 4.61 -13.71
N SER A 12 5.57 3.34 -13.56
CA SER A 12 4.53 2.91 -12.60
C SER A 12 4.93 3.23 -11.16
N GLN A 13 6.18 3.04 -10.76
CA GLN A 13 6.67 3.43 -9.43
C GLN A 13 6.51 4.93 -9.14
N ARG A 14 6.80 5.81 -10.11
CA ARG A 14 6.61 7.27 -9.94
C ARG A 14 5.15 7.67 -9.84
N MET A 15 4.28 7.05 -10.65
CA MET A 15 2.84 7.29 -10.57
C MET A 15 2.29 6.84 -9.22
N TRP A 16 2.73 5.68 -8.73
CA TRP A 16 2.31 5.09 -7.46
C TRP A 16 2.83 5.87 -6.25
N ALA A 17 4.03 6.46 -6.33
CA ALA A 17 4.57 7.30 -5.26
C ALA A 17 3.71 8.54 -4.98
N SER A 18 3.16 9.18 -6.03
CA SER A 18 2.29 10.35 -5.87
C SER A 18 0.93 10.01 -5.24
N TYR A 19 0.39 8.82 -5.50
CA TYR A 19 -0.82 8.35 -4.82
C TYR A 19 -0.54 8.00 -3.36
N ALA A 20 0.63 7.43 -3.08
CA ALA A 20 1.04 7.09 -1.72
C ALA A 20 1.21 8.32 -0.83
N SER A 21 1.83 9.38 -1.35
CA SER A 21 1.97 10.64 -0.59
C SER A 21 0.61 11.28 -0.31
N SER A 22 -0.27 11.37 -1.32
CA SER A 22 -1.60 11.97 -1.17
C SER A 22 -2.47 11.20 -0.16
N LEU A 23 -2.41 9.86 -0.19
CA LEU A 23 -3.11 9.01 0.76
C LEU A 23 -2.52 9.15 2.18
N ALA A 24 -1.19 9.22 2.31
CA ALA A 24 -0.54 9.41 3.59
C ALA A 24 -0.91 10.75 4.23
N GLU A 25 -0.93 11.83 3.46
CA GLU A 25 -1.37 13.15 3.92
C GLU A 25 -2.82 13.13 4.41
N ALA A 26 -3.73 12.50 3.66
CA ALA A 26 -5.13 12.39 4.06
C ALA A 26 -5.31 11.58 5.35
N VAL A 27 -4.61 10.45 5.49
CA VAL A 27 -4.62 9.62 6.71
C VAL A 27 -4.02 10.38 7.89
N ALA A 28 -2.90 11.07 7.68
CA ALA A 28 -2.25 11.85 8.73
C ALA A 28 -3.17 12.97 9.23
N LEU A 29 -3.82 13.69 8.31
CA LEU A 29 -4.77 14.75 8.64
C LEU A 29 -5.95 14.22 9.47
N ASP A 30 -6.55 13.11 9.05
CA ASP A 30 -7.69 12.48 9.75
C ASP A 30 -7.30 11.97 11.15
N ALA A 31 -6.10 11.41 11.28
CA ALA A 31 -5.56 10.91 12.55
C ALA A 31 -4.96 12.01 13.45
N GLY A 32 -4.95 13.28 13.02
CA GLY A 32 -4.33 14.39 13.75
C GLY A 32 -2.80 14.28 13.86
N LEU A 33 -2.16 13.61 12.92
CA LEU A 33 -0.72 13.41 12.82
C LEU A 33 -0.06 14.47 11.93
N GLY A 34 1.27 14.56 11.98
CA GLY A 34 2.03 15.40 11.04
C GLY A 34 1.96 14.82 9.61
N ALA A 35 1.96 15.70 8.60
CA ALA A 35 1.86 15.31 7.19
C ALA A 35 2.90 14.28 6.73
N ASP A 36 4.09 14.29 7.34
CA ASP A 36 5.18 13.35 7.08
C ASP A 36 5.29 12.22 8.12
N ASP A 37 4.19 11.88 8.82
CA ASP A 37 4.21 10.81 9.81
C ASP A 37 4.60 9.48 9.14
N PRO A 38 5.68 8.81 9.58
CA PRO A 38 6.20 7.62 8.94
C PRO A 38 5.21 6.45 8.94
N ARG A 39 4.26 6.43 9.89
CA ARG A 39 3.20 5.40 9.95
C ARG A 39 2.17 5.61 8.87
N ALA A 40 1.77 6.86 8.62
CA ALA A 40 0.82 7.20 7.56
C ALA A 40 1.42 6.89 6.17
N LEU A 41 2.70 7.23 5.97
CA LEU A 41 3.46 6.89 4.77
C LEU A 41 3.54 5.36 4.57
N ALA A 42 3.91 4.61 5.61
CA ALA A 42 3.99 3.16 5.54
C ALA A 42 2.63 2.51 5.22
N LEU A 43 1.55 2.99 5.85
CA LEU A 43 0.19 2.51 5.58
C LEU A 43 -0.20 2.75 4.12
N ALA A 44 0.03 3.96 3.61
CA ALA A 44 -0.31 4.30 2.23
C ALA A 44 0.42 3.40 1.22
N HIS A 45 1.71 3.11 1.46
CA HIS A 45 2.48 2.18 0.64
C HIS A 45 1.93 0.75 0.67
N VAL A 46 1.52 0.26 1.84
CA VAL A 46 0.93 -1.08 1.99
C VAL A 46 -0.41 -1.18 1.27
N VAL A 47 -1.31 -0.21 1.51
CA VAL A 47 -2.64 -0.17 0.87
C VAL A 47 -2.50 -0.17 -0.63
N ILE A 48 -1.67 0.71 -1.18
CA ILE A 48 -1.45 0.81 -2.61
C ILE A 48 -0.89 -0.51 -3.17
N SER A 49 0.09 -1.13 -2.49
CA SER A 49 0.62 -2.43 -2.88
C SER A 49 -0.45 -3.53 -2.88
N ALA A 50 -1.39 -3.48 -1.94
CA ALA A 50 -2.48 -4.44 -1.83
C ALA A 50 -3.56 -4.26 -2.91
N LEU A 51 -3.72 -3.07 -3.52
CA LEU A 51 -4.71 -2.84 -4.59
C LEU A 51 -4.53 -3.74 -5.82
N ALA A 52 -3.34 -4.31 -6.02
CA ALA A 52 -3.07 -5.26 -7.09
C ALA A 52 -3.52 -6.71 -6.78
N LEU A 53 -3.93 -6.98 -5.54
CA LEU A 53 -4.39 -8.29 -5.08
C LEU A 53 -5.90 -8.42 -5.25
N ASP A 54 -6.38 -9.67 -5.35
CA ASP A 54 -7.80 -9.99 -5.25
C ASP A 54 -8.32 -9.56 -3.86
N PRO A 55 -9.43 -8.82 -3.76
CA PRO A 55 -10.05 -8.48 -2.47
C PRO A 55 -10.19 -9.67 -1.52
N ALA A 56 -10.54 -10.86 -2.02
CA ALA A 56 -10.65 -12.06 -1.19
C ALA A 56 -9.30 -12.51 -0.58
N ALA A 57 -8.19 -12.27 -1.29
CA ALA A 57 -6.84 -12.56 -0.79
C ALA A 57 -6.40 -11.55 0.28
N ILE A 58 -6.84 -10.29 0.17
CA ILE A 58 -6.58 -9.26 1.18
C ILE A 58 -7.27 -9.64 2.50
N ASP A 59 -8.55 -10.00 2.43
CA ASP A 59 -9.32 -10.43 3.61
C ASP A 59 -8.69 -11.67 4.27
N ALA A 60 -8.32 -12.67 3.46
CA ALA A 60 -7.63 -13.86 3.95
C ALA A 60 -6.29 -13.53 4.64
N VAL A 61 -5.52 -12.56 4.14
CA VAL A 61 -4.29 -12.07 4.78
C VAL A 61 -4.59 -11.38 6.11
N PHE A 62 -5.63 -10.54 6.19
CA PHE A 62 -5.99 -9.89 7.45
C PHE A 62 -6.48 -10.88 8.49
N ASP A 63 -7.24 -11.89 8.08
CA ASP A 63 -7.66 -12.98 8.95
C ASP A 63 -6.46 -13.80 9.45
N LEU A 64 -5.52 -14.10 8.56
CA LEU A 64 -4.25 -14.73 8.92
C LEU A 64 -3.45 -13.88 9.93
N LEU A 65 -3.33 -12.57 9.72
CA LEU A 65 -2.61 -11.68 10.65
C LEU A 65 -3.29 -11.61 12.02
N ARG A 66 -4.61 -11.73 12.07
CA ARG A 66 -5.40 -11.67 13.32
C ARG A 66 -5.36 -12.97 14.11
N HIS A 67 -5.46 -14.09 13.42
CA HIS A 67 -5.62 -15.42 14.04
C HIS A 67 -4.35 -16.27 14.02
N GLY A 68 -3.32 -15.83 13.30
CA GLY A 68 -2.11 -16.60 13.05
C GLY A 68 -2.33 -17.71 12.01
N TRP A 69 -1.28 -18.47 11.73
CA TRP A 69 -1.39 -19.69 10.95
C TRP A 69 -2.03 -20.76 11.82
N SER A 70 -3.35 -20.95 11.69
CA SER A 70 -3.97 -22.18 12.19
C SER A 70 -3.51 -23.34 11.29
N PRO A 71 -3.08 -24.47 11.85
CA PRO A 71 -2.77 -25.68 11.07
C PRO A 71 -4.01 -26.25 10.37
#